data_AF-A0A7U9MZH4-F1
#
_entry.id   AF-A0A7U9MZH4-F1
#
_cell.length_a   1.000
_cell.length_b   1.000
_cell.length_c   1.000
_cell.angle_alpha   90.00
_cell.angle_beta   90.00
_cell.angle_gamma   90.00
#
_symmetry.space_group_name_H-M   'P 1'
#
loop_
_entity.id
_entity.type
_entity.pdbx_description
1 polymer ?
#
loop_
_entity_poly.entity_id
_entity_poly.type
_entity_poly.pdbx_seq_one_letter_code
_entity_poly.pdbx_strand_id
1 'polypeptide(L)'
;MRIFESWRFAVKCIKLSYNLKVSLFAAGLLGVMGLVYELGNSVSGVGAVMLLTVAMYPAQLLYSVCGSDLVQSSPYKKSMMTSIPTVVTFCSSMIMYLPVLVLEGARSILKPETVGHNIRTVLLCGLMLLVLQSYLGIAYKNFVIPMLAMAVFVVGIYNLMHFADNGTLLLSWISGITMPTAMAVGLGCAVLGSLLQYGLSLLLYKKPISRTAMYGLLRQQS
;
A
#
# COMPACT_ATOMS: atom_id res chain seq x y z
N MET A 1 -28.36 -4.46 -3.08
CA MET A 1 -28.07 -5.77 -3.71
C MET A 1 -26.83 -5.76 -4.63
N ARG A 2 -26.61 -4.78 -5.52
CA ARG A 2 -25.48 -4.79 -6.50
C ARG A 2 -24.06 -4.84 -5.93
N ILE A 3 -23.80 -4.27 -4.74
CA ILE A 3 -22.46 -4.26 -4.11
C ILE A 3 -22.10 -5.65 -3.56
N PHE A 4 -23.03 -6.35 -2.93
CA PHE A 4 -22.77 -7.68 -2.38
C PHE A 4 -22.48 -8.69 -3.50
N GLU A 5 -23.18 -8.56 -4.63
CA GLU A 5 -22.92 -9.38 -5.81
C GLU A 5 -21.57 -9.07 -6.46
N SER A 6 -21.18 -7.80 -6.55
CA SER A 6 -19.87 -7.43 -7.09
C SER A 6 -18.73 -7.95 -6.23
N TRP A 7 -18.89 -7.97 -4.91
CA TRP A 7 -17.95 -8.61 -3.98
C TRP A 7 -17.88 -10.12 -4.17
N ARG A 8 -19.02 -10.81 -4.28
CA ARG A 8 -19.05 -12.25 -4.54
C ARG A 8 -18.38 -12.60 -5.88
N PHE A 9 -18.59 -11.75 -6.89
CA PHE A 9 -17.93 -11.86 -8.19
C PHE A 9 -16.42 -11.65 -8.07
N ALA A 10 -15.97 -10.64 -7.33
CA ALA A 10 -14.55 -10.36 -7.09
C ALA A 10 -13.83 -11.55 -6.43
N VAL A 11 -14.43 -12.15 -5.39
CA VAL A 11 -13.86 -13.32 -4.71
C VAL A 11 -13.72 -14.51 -5.66
N LYS A 12 -14.69 -14.72 -6.55
CA LYS A 12 -14.58 -15.75 -7.60
C LYS A 12 -13.46 -15.43 -8.59
N CYS A 13 -13.34 -14.17 -9.01
CA CYS A 13 -12.31 -13.72 -9.94
C CYS A 13 -10.90 -13.84 -9.34
N ILE A 14 -10.71 -13.55 -8.04
CA ILE A 14 -9.39 -13.66 -7.40
C ILE A 14 -8.78 -15.06 -7.56
N LYS A 15 -9.60 -16.12 -7.56
CA LYS A 15 -9.12 -17.50 -7.77
C LYS A 15 -8.50 -17.71 -9.15
N LEU A 16 -8.84 -16.86 -10.11
CA LEU A 16 -8.32 -16.84 -11.48
C LEU A 16 -7.16 -15.85 -11.65
N SER A 17 -6.68 -15.25 -10.56
CA SER A 17 -5.56 -14.30 -10.61
C SER A 17 -4.29 -14.97 -11.10
N TYR A 18 -3.52 -14.19 -11.85
CA TYR A 18 -2.24 -14.62 -12.38
C TYR A 18 -1.31 -15.03 -11.24
N ASN A 19 -0.70 -16.22 -11.36
CA ASN A 19 0.27 -16.76 -10.40
C ASN A 19 -0.19 -16.67 -8.92
N LEU A 20 -1.48 -16.86 -8.64
CA LEU A 20 -2.06 -16.73 -7.30
C LEU A 20 -1.25 -17.44 -6.21
N LYS A 21 -0.84 -18.70 -6.45
CA LYS A 21 -0.06 -19.49 -5.47
C LYS A 21 1.30 -18.86 -5.16
N VAL A 22 2.01 -18.39 -6.19
CA VAL A 22 3.33 -17.77 -6.05
C VAL A 22 3.20 -16.42 -5.34
N SER A 23 2.22 -15.61 -5.74
CA SER A 23 1.95 -14.31 -5.12
C SER A 23 1.55 -14.44 -3.65
N LEU A 24 0.72 -15.44 -3.29
CA LEU A 24 0.37 -15.72 -1.90
C LEU A 24 1.56 -16.22 -1.08
N PHE A 25 2.40 -17.08 -1.66
CA PHE A 25 3.62 -17.54 -1.02
C PHE A 25 4.60 -16.38 -0.77
N ALA A 26 4.82 -15.53 -1.77
CA ALA A 26 5.67 -14.35 -1.65
C ALA A 26 5.14 -13.35 -0.62
N ALA A 27 3.83 -13.09 -0.62
CA ALA A 27 3.18 -12.25 0.38
C ALA A 27 3.32 -12.82 1.79
N GLY A 28 3.15 -14.13 1.96
CA GLY A 28 3.32 -14.82 3.25
C GLY A 28 4.76 -14.75 3.74
N LEU A 29 5.73 -15.05 2.88
CA LEU A 29 7.15 -15.01 3.21
C LEU A 29 7.60 -13.58 3.58
N LEU A 30 7.24 -12.58 2.78
CA LEU A 30 7.53 -11.18 3.08
C LEU A 30 6.82 -10.71 4.35
N GLY A 31 5.59 -11.17 4.61
CA GLY A 31 4.84 -10.83 5.83
C GLY A 31 5.51 -11.38 7.08
N VAL A 32 5.92 -12.66 7.06
CA VAL A 32 6.63 -13.28 8.18
C VAL A 32 7.98 -12.60 8.41
N MET A 33 8.75 -12.34 7.35
CA MET A 33 10.00 -11.60 7.44
C MET A 33 9.78 -10.21 8.03
N GLY A 34 8.79 -9.47 7.51
CA GLY A 34 8.44 -8.14 8.00
C GLY A 34 8.10 -8.13 9.48
N LEU A 35 7.30 -9.09 9.95
CA LEU A 35 7.00 -9.25 11.38
C LEU A 35 8.24 -9.55 12.22
N VAL A 36 9.13 -10.43 11.75
CA VAL A 36 10.36 -10.79 12.47
C VAL A 36 11.29 -9.59 12.59
N TYR A 37 11.49 -8.85 11.50
CA TYR A 37 12.30 -7.62 11.50
C TYR A 37 11.69 -6.53 12.37
N GLU A 38 10.37 -6.38 12.30
CA GLU A 38 9.67 -5.38 13.09
C GLU A 38 9.76 -5.72 14.57
N LEU A 39 9.46 -6.95 14.99
CA LEU A 39 9.54 -7.38 16.39
C LEU A 39 10.96 -7.35 16.94
N GLY A 40 11.94 -7.80 16.13
CA GLY A 40 13.35 -7.84 16.50
C GLY A 40 14.02 -6.46 16.56
N ASN A 41 13.40 -5.43 15.97
CA ASN A 41 13.97 -4.09 15.83
C ASN A 41 15.39 -4.12 15.20
N SER A 42 15.67 -5.11 14.36
CA SER A 42 17.03 -5.43 13.90
C SER A 42 17.56 -4.40 12.89
N VAL A 43 16.66 -3.88 12.06
CA VAL A 43 16.97 -2.80 11.10
C VAL A 43 15.80 -1.82 11.12
N SER A 44 16.10 -0.59 11.54
CA SER A 44 15.12 0.49 11.71
C SER A 44 14.17 0.61 10.51
N GLY A 45 12.87 0.46 10.76
CA GLY A 45 11.78 0.71 9.80
C GLY A 45 11.66 -0.28 8.64
N VAL A 46 12.59 -1.22 8.47
CA VAL A 46 12.55 -2.19 7.36
C VAL A 46 11.40 -3.17 7.52
N GLY A 47 11.14 -3.63 8.75
CA GLY A 47 10.03 -4.51 9.08
C GLY A 47 8.69 -3.87 8.71
N ALA A 48 8.45 -2.65 9.19
CA ALA A 48 7.27 -1.87 8.88
C ALA A 48 7.09 -1.67 7.37
N VAL A 49 8.13 -1.27 6.63
CA VAL A 49 8.06 -1.11 5.17
C VAL A 49 7.69 -2.42 4.47
N MET A 50 8.28 -3.56 4.87
CA MET A 50 7.93 -4.87 4.32
C MET A 50 6.45 -5.18 4.54
N LEU A 51 5.92 -4.97 5.75
CA LEU A 51 4.50 -5.19 6.06
C LEU A 51 3.58 -4.31 5.21
N LEU A 52 3.94 -3.04 4.99
CA LEU A 52 3.19 -2.15 4.11
C LEU A 52 3.19 -2.62 2.64
N THR A 53 4.28 -3.20 2.15
CA THR A 53 4.30 -3.78 0.80
C THR A 53 3.40 -5.01 0.68
N VAL A 54 3.32 -5.83 1.72
CA VAL A 54 2.45 -7.02 1.77
C VAL A 54 0.97 -6.61 1.69
N ALA A 55 0.60 -5.46 2.26
CA ALA A 55 -0.76 -4.93 2.18
C ALA A 55 -1.24 -4.69 0.73
N MET A 56 -0.34 -4.51 -0.24
CA MET A 56 -0.74 -4.23 -1.62
C MET A 56 -1.14 -5.49 -2.41
N TYR A 57 -0.67 -6.67 -1.98
CA TYR A 57 -0.83 -7.92 -2.74
C TYR A 57 -2.28 -8.28 -3.07
N PRO A 58 -3.25 -8.20 -2.14
CA PRO A 58 -4.64 -8.50 -2.44
C PRO A 58 -5.23 -7.64 -3.58
N ALA A 59 -4.87 -6.36 -3.61
CA ALA A 59 -5.31 -5.45 -4.67
C ALA A 59 -4.61 -5.75 -6.01
N GLN A 60 -3.32 -6.10 -5.98
CA GLN A 60 -2.58 -6.50 -7.19
C GLN A 60 -3.17 -7.76 -7.84
N LEU A 61 -3.59 -8.74 -7.03
CA LEU A 61 -4.30 -9.94 -7.52
C LEU A 61 -5.60 -9.56 -8.23
N LEU A 62 -6.40 -8.66 -7.64
CA LEU A 62 -7.63 -8.16 -8.27
C LEU A 62 -7.36 -7.46 -9.60
N TYR A 63 -6.36 -6.58 -9.64
CA TYR A 63 -5.99 -5.87 -10.87
C TYR A 63 -5.52 -6.82 -11.97
N SER A 64 -4.87 -7.94 -11.63
CA SER A 64 -4.42 -8.94 -12.61
C SER A 64 -5.58 -9.56 -13.41
N VAL A 65 -6.76 -9.70 -12.80
CA VAL A 65 -7.94 -10.31 -13.44
C VAL A 65 -8.79 -9.26 -14.17
N CYS A 66 -8.63 -7.98 -13.83
CA CYS A 66 -9.43 -6.89 -14.38
C CYS A 66 -9.31 -6.73 -15.91
N GLY A 67 -8.22 -7.19 -16.52
CA GLY A 67 -8.08 -7.15 -17.97
C GLY A 67 -8.55 -8.41 -18.71
N SER A 68 -9.09 -9.40 -18.02
CA SER A 68 -9.73 -10.56 -18.67
C SER A 68 -11.09 -10.22 -19.28
N ASP A 69 -11.47 -10.91 -20.35
CA ASP A 69 -12.78 -10.73 -20.99
C ASP A 69 -13.94 -11.00 -20.04
N LEU A 70 -13.75 -11.89 -19.06
CA LEU A 70 -14.70 -12.17 -17.99
C LEU A 70 -15.08 -10.91 -17.20
N VAL A 71 -14.10 -10.08 -16.83
CA VAL A 71 -14.37 -8.84 -16.09
C VAL A 71 -14.84 -7.73 -17.02
N GLN A 72 -14.29 -7.64 -18.24
CA GLN A 72 -14.62 -6.60 -19.21
C GLN A 72 -16.07 -6.68 -19.71
N SER A 73 -16.62 -7.89 -19.86
CA SER A 73 -18.01 -8.15 -20.28
C SER A 73 -19.02 -8.13 -19.13
N SER A 74 -18.55 -8.14 -17.88
CA SER A 74 -19.43 -8.16 -16.70
C SER A 74 -20.09 -6.80 -16.40
N PRO A 75 -21.30 -6.79 -15.82
CA PRO A 75 -21.92 -5.55 -15.34
C PRO A 75 -21.16 -4.91 -14.15
N TYR A 76 -20.25 -5.67 -13.52
CA TYR A 76 -19.48 -5.25 -12.35
C TYR A 76 -18.11 -4.66 -12.69
N LYS A 77 -17.77 -4.51 -13.98
CA LYS A 77 -16.49 -3.95 -14.48
C LYS A 77 -16.06 -2.68 -13.72
N LYS A 78 -16.99 -1.74 -13.54
CA LYS A 78 -16.71 -0.48 -12.83
C LYS A 78 -16.29 -0.71 -11.39
N SER A 79 -17.03 -1.54 -10.66
CA SER A 79 -16.76 -1.85 -9.26
C SER A 79 -15.45 -2.62 -9.09
N MET A 80 -15.15 -3.54 -10.03
CA MET A 80 -13.93 -4.35 -10.04
C MET A 80 -12.66 -3.53 -10.26
N MET A 81 -12.75 -2.40 -10.99
CA MET A 81 -11.59 -1.55 -11.28
C MET A 81 -11.43 -0.37 -10.33
N THR A 82 -12.47 0.00 -9.55
CA THR A 82 -12.43 1.19 -8.69
C THR A 82 -12.66 0.85 -7.22
N SER A 83 -13.90 0.59 -6.82
CA SER A 83 -14.29 0.50 -5.40
C SER A 83 -13.74 -0.74 -4.70
N ILE A 84 -13.78 -1.92 -5.35
CA ILE A 84 -13.38 -3.18 -4.72
C ILE A 84 -11.88 -3.18 -4.41
N PRO A 85 -10.97 -2.89 -5.37
CA PRO A 85 -9.54 -2.81 -5.06
C PRO A 85 -9.22 -1.78 -3.99
N THR A 86 -9.90 -0.63 -3.99
CA THR A 86 -9.69 0.41 -2.96
C THR A 86 -10.05 -0.08 -1.57
N VAL A 87 -11.24 -0.69 -1.40
CA VAL A 87 -11.65 -1.21 -0.08
C VAL A 87 -10.74 -2.34 0.37
N VAL A 88 -10.36 -3.23 -0.54
CA VAL A 88 -9.41 -4.32 -0.25
C VAL A 88 -8.05 -3.76 0.17
N THR A 89 -7.54 -2.73 -0.52
CA THR A 89 -6.28 -2.07 -0.18
C THR A 89 -6.36 -1.38 1.19
N PHE A 90 -7.46 -0.68 1.47
CA PHE A 90 -7.66 -0.04 2.77
C PHE A 90 -7.68 -1.07 3.91
N CYS A 91 -8.49 -2.11 3.80
CA CYS A 91 -8.59 -3.14 4.83
C CYS A 91 -7.25 -3.86 5.07
N SER A 92 -6.57 -4.27 4.00
CA SER A 92 -5.26 -4.93 4.11
C SER A 92 -4.18 -3.99 4.66
N SER A 93 -4.18 -2.72 4.26
CA SER A 93 -3.28 -1.70 4.81
C SER A 93 -3.51 -1.48 6.30
N MET A 94 -4.77 -1.43 6.76
CA MET A 94 -5.09 -1.30 8.18
C MET A 94 -4.65 -2.53 8.98
N ILE A 95 -4.87 -3.74 8.45
CA ILE A 95 -4.43 -4.99 9.10
C ILE A 95 -2.91 -5.00 9.30
N MET A 96 -2.13 -4.48 8.34
CA MET A 96 -0.67 -4.46 8.44
C MET A 96 -0.13 -3.26 9.22
N TYR A 97 -0.81 -2.11 9.18
CA TYR A 97 -0.33 -0.87 9.79
C TYR A 97 -0.68 -0.75 11.27
N LEU A 98 -1.83 -1.27 11.71
CA LEU A 98 -2.22 -1.22 13.12
C LEU A 98 -1.20 -1.92 14.05
N PRO A 99 -0.67 -3.12 13.73
CA PRO A 99 0.40 -3.74 14.51
C PRO A 99 1.65 -2.86 14.62
N VAL A 100 2.06 -2.21 13.53
CA VAL A 100 3.21 -1.28 13.53
C VAL A 100 2.94 -0.10 14.48
N LEU A 101 1.76 0.50 14.42
CA LEU A 101 1.36 1.58 15.32
C LEU A 101 1.40 1.16 16.80
N VAL A 102 0.91 -0.04 17.10
CA VAL A 102 0.90 -0.57 18.47
C VAL A 102 2.33 -0.85 18.96
N LEU A 103 3.18 -1.45 18.12
CA LEU A 103 4.57 -1.76 18.48
C LEU A 103 5.40 -0.49 18.69
N GLU A 104 5.35 0.44 17.75
CA GLU A 104 6.07 1.71 17.86
C GLU A 104 5.54 2.58 19.01
N GLY A 105 4.22 2.56 19.23
CA GLY A 105 3.57 3.18 20.39
C GLY A 105 4.05 2.60 21.71
N ALA A 106 4.03 1.28 21.85
CA ALA A 106 4.52 0.60 23.06
C ALA A 106 6.01 0.87 23.31
N ARG A 107 6.83 0.87 22.25
CA ARG A 107 8.26 1.20 22.34
C ARG A 107 8.50 2.63 22.81
N SER A 108 7.66 3.59 22.38
CA SER A 108 7.78 4.98 22.80
C SER A 108 7.54 5.15 24.31
N ILE A 109 6.72 4.30 24.91
CA ILE A 109 6.44 4.30 26.36
C ILE A 109 7.54 3.59 27.14
N LEU A 110 8.02 2.44 26.63
CA LEU A 110 9.02 1.62 27.31
C LEU A 110 10.45 2.19 27.21
N LYS A 111 10.78 2.89 26.12
CA LYS A 111 12.10 3.45 25.86
C LYS A 111 11.97 4.93 25.45
N PRO A 112 11.89 5.84 26.43
CA PRO A 112 11.69 7.27 26.15
C PRO A 112 12.83 7.89 25.33
N GLU A 113 14.02 7.31 25.40
CA GLU A 113 15.20 7.74 24.63
C GLU A 113 15.04 7.57 23.11
N THR A 114 14.20 6.63 22.66
CA THR A 114 13.97 6.33 21.23
C THR A 114 12.67 6.94 20.68
N VAL A 115 11.95 7.75 21.46
CA VAL A 115 10.63 8.28 21.07
C VAL A 115 10.69 9.08 19.77
N GLY A 116 11.73 9.92 19.60
CA GLY A 116 11.90 10.71 18.38
C GLY A 116 12.07 9.85 17.13
N HIS A 117 12.67 8.68 17.26
CA HIS A 117 12.84 7.71 16.18
C HIS A 117 11.51 7.05 15.82
N ASN A 118 10.79 6.54 16.83
CA ASN A 118 9.52 5.84 16.62
C ASN A 118 8.45 6.75 15.99
N ILE A 119 8.40 8.02 16.42
CA ILE A 119 7.52 9.03 15.82
C ILE A 119 7.80 9.18 14.33
N ARG A 120 9.08 9.22 13.92
CA ARG A 120 9.47 9.32 12.50
C ARG A 120 9.06 8.07 11.73
N THR A 121 9.30 6.88 12.29
CA THR A 121 8.92 5.61 11.67
C THR A 121 7.42 5.56 11.38
N VAL A 122 6.58 5.93 12.35
CA VAL A 122 5.13 6.01 12.18
C VAL A 122 4.73 7.00 11.08
N LEU A 123 5.32 8.20 11.08
CA LEU A 123 5.03 9.20 10.04
C LEU A 123 5.47 8.74 8.65
N LEU A 124 6.64 8.10 8.54
CA LEU A 124 7.17 7.56 7.29
C LEU A 124 6.25 6.47 6.75
N CYS A 125 5.81 5.55 7.59
CA CYS A 125 4.87 4.50 7.21
C CYS A 125 3.53 5.07 6.72
N GLY A 126 3.00 6.09 7.39
CA GLY A 126 1.78 6.79 6.95
C GLY A 126 1.94 7.45 5.57
N LEU A 127 3.02 8.18 5.35
CA LEU A 127 3.33 8.79 4.05
C LEU A 127 3.55 7.74 2.95
N MET A 128 4.25 6.66 3.29
CA MET A 128 4.51 5.56 2.36
C MET A 128 3.20 4.87 1.95
N LEU A 129 2.27 4.65 2.90
CA LEU A 129 0.93 4.15 2.58
C LEU A 129 0.18 5.05 1.61
N LEU A 130 0.27 6.37 1.76
CA LEU A 130 -0.36 7.31 0.83
C LEU A 130 0.22 7.18 -0.58
N VAL A 131 1.54 7.09 -0.70
CA VAL A 131 2.24 6.90 -2.00
C VAL A 131 1.90 5.55 -2.62
N LEU A 132 1.92 4.46 -1.85
CA LEU A 132 1.62 3.11 -2.34
C LEU A 132 0.16 2.98 -2.81
N GLN A 133 -0.79 3.55 -2.07
CA GLN A 133 -2.20 3.52 -2.46
C GLN A 133 -2.49 4.39 -3.69
N SER A 134 -1.89 5.59 -3.77
CA SER A 134 -2.01 6.43 -4.97
C SER A 134 -1.38 5.78 -6.20
N TYR A 135 -0.24 5.08 -6.04
CA TYR A 135 0.36 4.25 -7.09
C TYR A 135 -0.63 3.19 -7.61
N LEU A 136 -1.28 2.43 -6.72
CA LEU A 136 -2.29 1.42 -7.11
C LEU A 136 -3.45 2.04 -7.90
N GLY A 137 -3.82 3.29 -7.61
CA GLY A 137 -4.88 3.99 -8.35
C GLY A 137 -4.53 4.34 -9.80
N ILE A 138 -3.24 4.35 -10.17
CA ILE A 138 -2.76 4.79 -11.50
C ILE A 138 -2.09 3.65 -12.28
N ALA A 139 -1.36 2.77 -11.59
CA ALA A 139 -0.42 1.81 -12.19
C ALA A 139 -1.06 0.82 -13.17
N TYR A 140 -2.32 0.43 -12.96
CA TYR A 140 -3.00 -0.50 -13.85
C TYR A 140 -3.38 0.13 -15.22
N LYS A 141 -3.24 1.45 -15.38
CA LYS A 141 -3.57 2.18 -16.63
C LYS A 141 -2.36 2.74 -17.35
N ASN A 142 -1.40 3.24 -16.60
CA ASN A 142 -0.12 3.72 -17.09
C ASN A 142 0.92 3.06 -16.20
N PHE A 143 1.68 2.07 -16.64
CA PHE A 143 2.61 1.37 -15.74
C PHE A 143 3.89 2.18 -15.47
N VAL A 144 4.49 2.72 -16.53
CA VAL A 144 5.84 3.33 -16.49
C VAL A 144 5.88 4.62 -15.67
N ILE A 145 4.95 5.55 -15.91
CA ILE A 145 4.94 6.87 -15.25
C ILE A 145 4.77 6.76 -13.72
N PRO A 146 3.76 6.06 -13.17
CA PRO A 146 3.62 5.92 -11.73
C PRO A 146 4.67 5.01 -11.11
N MET A 147 5.27 4.07 -11.85
CA MET A 147 6.44 3.31 -11.35
C MET A 147 7.62 4.26 -11.09
N LEU A 148 7.95 5.12 -12.06
CA LEU A 148 9.02 6.11 -11.90
C LEU A 148 8.69 7.11 -10.79
N ALA A 149 7.45 7.61 -10.75
CA ALA A 149 7.01 8.52 -9.71
C ALA A 149 7.11 7.87 -8.31
N MET A 150 6.66 6.62 -8.16
CA MET A 150 6.77 5.87 -6.91
C MET A 150 8.23 5.73 -6.48
N ALA A 151 9.13 5.37 -7.39
CA ALA A 151 10.56 5.25 -7.07
C ALA A 151 11.14 6.59 -6.57
N VAL A 152 10.84 7.70 -7.26
CA VAL A 152 11.26 9.04 -6.85
C VAL A 152 10.69 9.43 -5.49
N PHE A 153 9.41 9.15 -5.23
CA PHE A 153 8.77 9.45 -3.94
C PHE A 153 9.34 8.60 -2.80
N VAL A 154 9.57 7.30 -3.01
CA VAL A 154 10.13 6.41 -1.97
C VAL A 154 11.57 6.84 -1.64
N VAL A 155 12.40 7.08 -2.66
CA VAL A 155 13.77 7.57 -2.46
C VAL A 155 13.76 8.96 -1.83
N GLY A 156 12.86 9.84 -2.25
CA GLY A 156 12.73 11.19 -1.71
C GLY A 156 12.34 11.18 -0.23
N ILE A 157 11.34 10.38 0.17
CA ILE A 157 10.91 10.24 1.57
C ILE A 157 12.06 9.70 2.43
N TYR A 158 12.77 8.68 1.95
CA TYR A 158 13.90 8.10 2.67
C TYR A 158 15.03 9.10 2.88
N ASN A 159 15.42 9.83 1.82
CA ASN A 159 16.47 10.85 1.92
C ASN A 159 16.06 12.03 2.81
N LEU A 160 14.82 12.53 2.68
CA LEU A 160 14.31 13.63 3.51
C LEU A 160 14.43 13.32 5.00
N MET A 161 14.18 12.07 5.40
CA MET A 161 14.29 11.65 6.80
C MET A 161 15.74 11.43 7.24
N HIS A 162 16.62 10.93 6.36
CA HIS A 162 18.05 10.86 6.67
C HIS A 162 18.66 12.25 6.88
N PHE A 163 18.26 13.25 6.08
CA PHE A 163 18.64 14.64 6.30
C PHE A 163 18.03 15.25 7.58
N ALA A 164 16.88 14.73 8.03
CA ALA A 164 16.31 15.11 9.32
C ALA A 164 17.07 14.50 10.51
N ASP A 165 17.79 13.38 10.37
CA ASP A 165 18.69 12.87 11.42
C ASP A 165 19.96 13.73 11.56
N ASN A 166 20.44 14.33 10.47
CA ASN A 166 21.70 15.06 10.44
C ASN A 166 21.61 16.55 10.83
N GLY A 167 20.52 16.98 11.47
CA GLY A 167 20.48 18.24 12.24
C GLY A 167 20.07 19.53 11.51
N THR A 168 19.09 19.48 10.60
CA THR A 168 18.54 20.70 9.94
C THR A 168 17.15 21.08 10.46
N LEU A 169 16.66 22.28 10.08
CA LEU A 169 15.34 22.88 10.38
C LEU A 169 14.14 21.90 10.44
N LEU A 170 14.14 20.80 9.70
CA LEU A 170 13.10 19.76 9.80
C LEU A 170 12.99 19.12 11.20
N LEU A 171 14.11 19.03 11.92
CA LEU A 171 14.16 18.52 13.29
C LEU A 171 13.28 19.36 14.23
N SER A 172 13.24 20.69 14.06
CA SER A 172 12.44 21.59 14.91
C SER A 172 10.94 21.50 14.61
N TRP A 173 10.56 21.17 13.38
CA TRP A 173 9.16 20.92 13.01
C TRP A 173 8.65 19.58 13.54
N ILE A 174 9.53 18.57 13.63
CA ILE A 174 9.18 17.23 14.11
C ILE A 174 9.33 17.11 15.64
N SER A 175 10.21 17.89 16.27
CA SER A 175 10.48 17.83 17.72
C SER A 175 9.29 18.27 18.59
N GLY A 176 8.30 18.96 18.02
CA GLY A 176 7.06 19.33 18.71
C GLY A 176 5.93 18.31 18.57
N ILE A 177 6.11 17.25 17.77
CA ILE A 177 5.07 16.25 17.51
C ILE A 177 5.09 15.22 18.63
N THR A 178 3.93 14.96 19.22
CA THR A 178 3.75 13.89 20.20
C THR A 178 3.39 12.58 19.52
N MET A 179 3.72 11.44 20.13
CA MET A 179 3.39 10.13 19.55
C MET A 179 1.90 9.96 19.18
N PRO A 180 0.92 10.38 20.01
CA PRO A 180 -0.48 10.29 19.62
C PRO A 180 -0.82 11.11 18.37
N THR A 181 -0.24 12.31 18.23
CA THR A 181 -0.42 13.13 17.02
C THR A 181 0.21 12.49 15.79
N ALA A 182 1.37 11.84 15.92
CA ALA A 182 2.00 11.11 14.83
C ALA A 182 1.15 9.92 14.35
N MET A 183 0.59 9.15 15.30
CA MET A 183 -0.31 8.05 14.99
C MET A 183 -1.58 8.54 14.28
N ALA A 184 -2.18 9.64 14.77
CA ALA A 184 -3.35 10.25 14.14
C ALA A 184 -3.07 10.75 12.71
N VAL A 185 -1.92 11.41 12.50
CA VAL A 185 -1.48 11.84 11.16
C VAL A 185 -1.26 10.63 10.25
N GLY A 186 -0.60 9.58 10.73
CA GLY A 186 -0.35 8.38 9.94
C GLY A 186 -1.64 7.65 9.53
N LEU A 187 -2.62 7.55 10.43
CA LEU A 187 -3.97 7.04 10.12
C LEU A 187 -4.70 7.95 9.12
N GLY A 188 -4.59 9.26 9.29
CA GLY A 188 -5.12 10.25 8.35
C GLY A 188 -4.54 10.06 6.94
N CYS A 189 -3.22 9.87 6.83
CA CYS A 189 -2.55 9.58 5.56
C CYS A 189 -3.06 8.27 4.94
N ALA A 190 -3.33 7.24 5.72
CA ALA A 190 -3.85 5.98 5.20
C ALA A 190 -5.27 6.12 4.63
N VAL A 191 -6.15 6.85 5.32
CA VAL A 191 -7.50 7.17 4.84
C VAL A 191 -7.45 8.05 3.59
N LEU A 192 -6.64 9.11 3.61
CA LEU A 192 -6.44 10.00 2.46
C LEU A 192 -5.87 9.24 1.26
N GLY A 193 -4.93 8.31 1.50
CA GLY A 193 -4.39 7.42 0.47
C GLY A 193 -5.47 6.58 -0.21
N SER A 194 -6.42 6.02 0.56
CA SER A 194 -7.55 5.26 0.00
C SER A 194 -8.51 6.14 -0.80
N LEU A 195 -8.81 7.35 -0.30
CA LEU A 195 -9.65 8.30 -1.02
C LEU A 195 -9.00 8.73 -2.34
N LEU A 196 -7.69 8.98 -2.32
CA LEU A 196 -6.92 9.27 -3.54
C LEU A 196 -6.90 8.09 -4.50
N GLN A 197 -6.67 6.86 -4.00
CA GLN A 197 -6.72 5.65 -4.83
C GLN A 197 -8.07 5.51 -5.54
N TYR A 198 -9.17 5.73 -4.81
CA TYR A 198 -10.51 5.67 -5.37
C TYR A 198 -10.75 6.77 -6.40
N GLY A 199 -10.39 8.01 -6.07
CA GLY A 199 -10.53 9.17 -6.96
C GLY A 199 -9.75 9.01 -8.25
N LEU A 200 -8.48 8.62 -8.16
CA LEU A 200 -7.61 8.33 -9.31
C LEU A 200 -8.16 7.18 -10.15
N SER A 201 -8.63 6.11 -9.49
CA SER A 201 -9.23 4.96 -10.19
C SER A 201 -10.50 5.36 -10.94
N LEU A 202 -11.32 6.24 -10.36
CA LEU A 202 -12.54 6.74 -10.97
C LEU A 202 -12.25 7.65 -12.17
N LEU A 203 -11.31 8.58 -12.03
CA LEU A 203 -10.86 9.47 -13.11
C LEU A 203 -10.30 8.69 -14.29
N LEU A 204 -9.51 7.66 -14.00
CA LEU A 204 -8.85 6.87 -15.03
C LEU A 204 -9.76 5.77 -15.57
N TYR A 205 -10.88 5.40 -14.92
CA TYR A 205 -11.72 4.22 -15.25
C TYR A 205 -12.09 4.09 -16.74
N LYS A 206 -12.32 5.21 -17.45
CA LYS A 206 -12.65 5.18 -18.89
C LYS A 206 -11.51 4.80 -19.82
N LYS A 207 -10.24 4.94 -19.41
CA LYS A 207 -9.08 4.57 -20.24
C LYS A 207 -8.92 3.03 -20.34
N PRO A 208 -8.44 2.49 -21.47
CA PRO A 208 -8.12 1.07 -21.57
C PRO A 208 -6.98 0.70 -20.59
N ILE A 209 -6.91 -0.58 -20.20
CA ILE A 209 -5.84 -1.11 -19.35
C ILE A 209 -4.54 -1.13 -20.16
N SER A 210 -3.41 -0.80 -19.53
CA SER A 210 -2.10 -0.79 -20.21
C SER A 210 -1.71 -2.20 -20.66
N ARG A 211 -1.39 -2.37 -21.95
CA ARG A 211 -0.79 -3.62 -22.46
C ARG A 211 0.54 -3.93 -21.79
N THR A 212 1.34 -2.92 -21.47
CA THR A 212 2.63 -3.05 -20.78
C THR A 212 2.48 -3.56 -19.34
N ALA A 213 1.39 -3.22 -18.64
CA ALA A 213 1.06 -3.80 -17.34
C ALA A 213 0.61 -5.27 -17.42
N MET A 214 0.10 -5.70 -18.58
CA MET A 214 -0.42 -7.05 -18.82
C MET A 214 0.48 -7.91 -19.72
N TYR A 215 1.70 -7.47 -20.05
CA TYR A 215 2.54 -8.12 -21.05
C TYR A 215 2.90 -9.57 -20.67
N GLY A 216 3.03 -9.88 -19.37
CA GLY A 216 3.24 -11.25 -18.88
C GLY A 216 2.00 -12.15 -18.94
N LEU A 217 0.79 -11.56 -18.90
CA LEU A 217 -0.49 -12.26 -19.04
C LEU A 217 -0.77 -12.65 -20.50
N LEU A 218 -0.45 -11.76 -21.44
CA LEU A 218 -0.68 -11.98 -22.87
C LEU A 218 0.20 -13.10 -23.47
N ARG A 219 1.41 -13.31 -22.93
CA ARG A 219 2.36 -14.32 -23.43
C ARG A 219 2.00 -15.77 -23.08
N GLN A 220 1.10 -16.00 -22.12
CA GLN A 220 0.64 -17.35 -21.74
C GLN A 220 -0.71 -17.74 -22.37
N GLN A 221 -1.37 -16.81 -23.08
CA GLN A 221 -2.60 -17.07 -23.83
C GLN A 221 -2.35 -17.28 -25.34
N SER A 222 -1.10 -17.17 -25.79
CA SER A 222 -0.61 -17.51 -27.13
C SER A 222 0.13 -18.84 -27.11
#